data_AF-A0A9D1N6G2-F1
#
_entry.id   AF-A0A9D1N6G2-F1
#
_cell.length_a   1.000
_cell.length_b   1.000
_cell.length_c   1.000
_cell.angle_alpha   90.00
_cell.angle_beta   90.00
_cell.angle_gamma   90.00
#
_symmetry.space_group_name_H-M   'P 1'
#
loop_
_entity.id
_entity.type
_entity.pdbx_description
1 polymer ?
#
loop_
_entity_poly.entity_id
_entity_poly.type
_entity_poly.pdbx_seq_one_letter_code
_entity_poly.pdbx_strand_id
1 'polypeptide(L)'
;GGSRIKLKTMGREAVSIDRETIDLRYVEQIVDSEQVTALGYCVKYAQKNIFDGKTTLIQVVDQLEAVMEKQGMAAVCESRSSVANMARPRRQEIFACFDRYRSLKL
;
A
#
# COMPACT_ATOMS: atom_id res chain seq x y z
N GLY A 1 -7.13 21.16 9.78
CA GLY A 1 -5.88 20.90 9.04
C GLY A 1 -5.64 19.41 9.02
N GLY A 2 -5.94 18.76 7.90
CA GLY A 2 -5.86 17.30 7.79
C GLY A 2 -4.41 16.84 7.75
N SER A 3 -4.02 15.97 8.68
CA SER A 3 -2.68 15.40 8.76
C SER A 3 -2.36 14.67 7.46
N ARG A 4 -1.38 15.16 6.70
CA ARG A 4 -0.85 14.46 5.52
C ARG A 4 -0.21 13.15 5.99
N ILE A 5 -0.79 12.00 5.63
CA ILE A 5 -0.17 10.69 5.84
C ILE A 5 1.19 10.69 5.11
N LYS A 6 2.27 10.56 5.89
CA LYS A 6 3.65 10.50 5.39
C LYS A 6 3.97 9.08 4.97
N LEU A 7 4.68 8.94 3.86
CA LEU A 7 5.10 7.66 3.31
C LEU A 7 6.59 7.74 2.98
N LYS A 8 7.36 6.74 3.40
CA LYS A 8 8.78 6.60 3.07
C LYS A 8 9.12 5.15 2.75
N THR A 9 9.54 4.89 1.52
CA THR A 9 10.10 3.60 1.10
C THR A 9 11.51 3.43 1.64
N MET A 10 11.84 2.25 2.14
CA MET A 10 13.15 1.89 2.69
C MET A 10 13.73 0.71 1.88
N GLY A 11 14.05 0.99 0.63
CA GLY A 11 14.52 -0.02 -0.33
C GLY A 11 13.44 -1.07 -0.61
N ARG A 12 13.85 -2.34 -0.65
CA ARG A 12 12.93 -3.49 -0.83
C ARG A 12 12.43 -4.08 0.48
N GLU A 13 12.95 -3.59 1.60
CA GLU A 13 12.84 -4.26 2.89
C GLU A 13 11.70 -3.74 3.74
N ALA A 14 11.29 -2.48 3.56
CA ALA A 14 10.24 -1.90 4.37
C ALA A 14 9.61 -0.66 3.73
N VAL A 15 8.40 -0.34 4.19
CA VAL A 15 7.78 0.96 3.98
C VAL A 15 7.34 1.53 5.31
N SER A 16 7.60 2.81 5.52
CA SER A 16 7.12 3.55 6.69
C SER A 16 5.90 4.39 6.31
N ILE A 17 4.86 4.26 7.14
CA ILE A 17 3.61 5.00 7.05
C ILE A 17 3.41 5.74 8.37
N ASP A 18 3.43 7.07 8.31
CA ASP A 18 3.50 7.98 9.45
C ASP A 18 4.61 7.65 10.46
N ARG A 19 4.29 6.93 11.53
CA ARG A 19 5.23 6.52 12.58
C ARG A 19 5.43 5.01 12.65
N GLU A 20 4.76 4.27 11.78
CA GLU A 20 4.85 2.83 11.73
C GLU A 20 5.72 2.38 10.57
N THR A 21 6.43 1.28 10.76
CA THR A 21 7.24 0.63 9.73
C THR A 21 6.65 -0.75 9.48
N ILE A 22 6.29 -1.02 8.22
CA ILE A 22 5.88 -2.33 7.75
C ILE A 22 7.14 -3.02 7.22
N ASP A 23 7.59 -4.06 7.94
CA ASP A 23 8.79 -4.83 7.62
C ASP A 23 8.49 -5.95 6.63
N LEU A 24 8.97 -5.81 5.40
CA LEU A 24 8.74 -6.70 4.27
C LEU A 24 9.94 -7.61 3.95
N ARG A 25 10.99 -7.63 4.79
CA ARG A 25 12.23 -8.39 4.54
C ARG A 25 11.99 -9.88 4.25
N TYR A 26 10.98 -10.46 4.88
CA TYR A 26 10.62 -11.87 4.72
C TYR A 26 9.55 -12.13 3.65
N VAL A 27 9.26 -11.13 2.81
CA VAL A 27 8.40 -11.28 1.63
C VAL A 27 9.32 -11.38 0.42
N GLU A 28 10.01 -12.51 0.28
CA GLU A 28 11.08 -12.74 -0.73
C GLU A 28 10.62 -12.51 -2.18
N GLN A 29 9.31 -12.58 -2.41
CA GLN A 29 8.66 -12.31 -3.67
C GLN A 29 8.79 -10.84 -4.14
N ILE A 30 9.06 -9.90 -3.22
CA ILE A 30 9.32 -8.50 -3.55
C ILE A 30 10.76 -8.36 -4.04
N VAL A 31 10.90 -8.05 -5.32
CA VAL A 31 12.20 -7.95 -5.99
C VAL A 31 12.61 -6.52 -6.31
N ASP A 32 11.69 -5.56 -6.22
CA ASP A 32 11.90 -4.15 -6.54
C ASP A 32 11.37 -3.21 -5.44
N SER A 33 12.11 -2.11 -5.19
CA SER A 33 11.69 -1.02 -4.31
C SER A 33 10.47 -0.24 -4.83
N GLU A 34 10.23 -0.26 -6.14
CA GLU A 34 9.04 0.34 -6.74
C GLU A 34 7.77 -0.44 -6.35
N GLN A 35 7.85 -1.76 -6.14
CA GLN A 35 6.75 -2.55 -5.58
C GLN A 35 6.47 -2.14 -4.13
N VAL A 36 7.52 -1.95 -3.32
CA VAL A 36 7.38 -1.50 -1.91
C VAL A 36 6.75 -0.11 -1.83
N THR A 37 7.14 0.78 -2.74
CA THR A 37 6.54 2.11 -2.88
C THR A 37 5.04 1.98 -3.17
N ALA A 38 4.67 1.14 -4.15
CA ALA A 38 3.27 0.90 -4.49
C ALA A 38 2.48 0.28 -3.32
N LEU A 39 3.06 -0.66 -2.56
CA LEU A 39 2.44 -1.25 -1.36
C LEU A 39 2.13 -0.19 -0.30
N GLY A 40 3.06 0.74 -0.05
CA GLY A 40 2.80 1.86 0.86
C GLY A 40 1.62 2.71 0.42
N TYR A 41 1.52 2.99 -0.89
CA TYR A 41 0.39 3.75 -1.43
C TYR A 41 -0.91 2.96 -1.35
N CYS A 42 -0.90 1.65 -1.53
CA CYS A 42 -2.07 0.79 -1.33
C CYS A 42 -2.60 0.89 0.11
N VAL A 43 -1.72 0.80 1.11
CA VAL A 43 -2.12 0.94 2.52
C VAL A 43 -2.67 2.34 2.79
N LYS A 44 -1.98 3.38 2.32
CA LYS A 44 -2.42 4.77 2.47
C LYS A 44 -3.79 5.02 1.81
N TYR A 45 -4.01 4.47 0.61
CA TYR A 45 -5.29 4.58 -0.09
C TYR A 45 -6.41 3.87 0.66
N ALA A 46 -6.15 2.64 1.14
CA ALA A 46 -7.12 1.86 1.90
C ALA A 46 -7.53 2.58 3.19
N GLN A 47 -6.56 3.16 3.93
CA GLN A 47 -6.84 3.96 5.14
C GLN A 47 -7.74 5.16 4.91
N LYS A 48 -7.66 5.77 3.72
CA LYS A 48 -8.41 6.99 3.41
C LYS A 48 -9.78 6.72 2.82
N ASN A 49 -9.92 5.63 2.06
CA ASN A 49 -11.08 5.43 1.19
C ASN A 49 -11.85 4.13 1.43
N ILE A 50 -11.24 3.13 2.08
CA ILE A 50 -11.82 1.78 2.17
C ILE A 50 -12.09 1.36 3.63
N PHE A 51 -11.15 1.61 4.55
CA PHE A 51 -11.30 1.20 5.94
C PHE A 51 -12.45 1.93 6.62
N ASP A 52 -13.43 1.15 7.09
CA ASP A 52 -14.72 1.65 7.58
C ASP A 52 -15.21 0.97 8.87
N GLY A 53 -14.40 0.08 9.45
CA GLY A 53 -14.77 -0.73 10.63
C GLY A 53 -15.43 -2.06 10.28
N LYS A 54 -15.71 -2.34 9.00
CA LYS A 54 -16.65 -3.40 8.57
C LYS A 54 -16.14 -4.22 7.40
N THR A 55 -15.29 -3.64 6.56
CA THR A 55 -14.79 -4.27 5.34
C THR A 55 -13.72 -5.30 5.68
N THR A 56 -13.88 -6.53 5.17
CA THR A 56 -12.88 -7.59 5.36
C THR A 56 -11.59 -7.30 4.59
N LEU A 57 -10.46 -7.87 5.02
CA LEU A 57 -9.19 -7.69 4.30
C LEU A 57 -9.26 -8.15 2.84
N ILE A 58 -10.01 -9.22 2.56
CA ILE A 58 -10.22 -9.72 1.19
C ILE A 58 -10.90 -8.65 0.34
N GLN A 59 -11.98 -8.05 0.84
CA GLN A 59 -12.71 -6.99 0.15
C GLN A 59 -11.85 -5.73 -0.04
N VAL A 60 -10.97 -5.41 0.91
CA VAL A 60 -10.01 -4.30 0.74
C VAL A 60 -9.09 -4.57 -0.44
N VAL A 61 -8.48 -5.76 -0.50
CA VAL A 61 -7.56 -6.12 -1.58
C VAL A 61 -8.28 -6.19 -2.93
N ASP A 62 -9.51 -6.73 -2.97
CA ASP A 62 -10.34 -6.74 -4.19
C ASP A 62 -10.60 -5.33 -4.72
N GLN A 63 -10.93 -4.39 -3.82
CA GLN A 63 -11.15 -3.00 -4.20
C GLN A 63 -9.87 -2.31 -4.68
N LEU A 64 -8.73 -2.54 -4.02
CA LEU A 64 -7.43 -2.01 -4.45
C LEU A 64 -7.05 -2.52 -5.84
N GLU A 65 -7.21 -3.82 -6.09
CA GLU A 65 -6.95 -4.39 -7.41
C GLU A 65 -7.90 -3.81 -8.47
N ALA A 66 -9.19 -3.66 -8.16
CA ALA A 66 -10.15 -3.05 -9.08
C ALA A 66 -9.82 -1.59 -9.40
N VAL A 67 -9.35 -0.82 -8.42
CA VAL A 67 -8.90 0.58 -8.63
C VAL A 67 -7.68 0.61 -9.53
N MET A 68 -6.66 -0.20 -9.23
CA MET A 68 -5.44 -0.26 -10.06
C MET A 68 -5.71 -0.76 -11.47
N GLU A 69 -6.63 -1.71 -11.67
CA GLU A 69 -6.98 -2.25 -12.97
C GLU A 69 -7.75 -1.23 -13.83
N LYS A 70 -8.75 -0.56 -13.24
CA LYS A 70 -9.65 0.33 -14.00
C LYS A 70 -9.08 1.73 -14.21
N GLN A 71 -8.31 2.23 -13.25
CA GLN A 71 -7.87 3.63 -13.20
C GLN A 71 -6.34 3.77 -13.22
N GLY A 72 -5.61 2.65 -13.19
CA GLY A 72 -4.16 2.62 -13.14
C GLY A 72 -3.58 3.00 -11.78
N MET A 73 -2.25 2.95 -11.69
CA MET A 73 -1.51 3.26 -10.46
C MET A 73 -1.68 4.70 -9.98
N ALA A 74 -2.01 5.62 -10.89
CA ALA A 74 -2.27 7.02 -10.56
C ALA A 74 -3.49 7.22 -9.66
N ALA A 75 -4.44 6.28 -9.61
CA ALA A 75 -5.60 6.40 -8.72
C ALA A 75 -5.25 6.09 -7.26
N VAL A 76 -4.29 5.19 -7.03
CA VAL A 76 -3.77 4.88 -5.68
C VAL A 76 -2.81 5.97 -5.20
N CYS A 77 -2.15 6.65 -6.16
CA CYS A 77 -1.20 7.71 -5.90
C CYS A 77 -1.85 9.09 -5.91
N GLU A 78 -1.88 9.76 -4.74
CA GLU A 78 -2.36 11.15 -4.63
C GLU A 78 -1.50 12.18 -5.39
N SER A 79 -0.35 11.77 -5.96
CA SER A 79 0.56 12.62 -6.70
C SER A 79 1.01 11.95 -7.99
N ARG A 80 0.78 12.61 -9.13
CA ARG A 80 1.22 12.13 -10.46
C ARG A 80 2.73 11.93 -10.55
N SER A 81 3.53 12.73 -9.82
CA SER A 81 4.99 12.60 -9.80
C SER A 81 5.49 11.33 -9.13
N SER A 82 4.67 10.70 -8.28
CA SER A 82 5.04 9.46 -7.59
C SER A 82 4.75 8.20 -8.42
N VAL A 83 3.96 8.34 -9.49
CA VAL A 83 3.57 7.21 -10.36
C VAL A 83 4.75 6.64 -11.13
N ALA A 84 5.72 7.46 -11.51
CA ALA A 84 6.90 7.03 -12.25
C ALA A 84 7.82 6.06 -11.48
N ASN A 85 7.67 5.96 -10.15
CA ASN A 85 8.50 5.13 -9.28
C ASN A 85 7.69 3.98 -8.63
N MET A 86 6.72 3.42 -9.37
CA MET A 86 5.85 2.36 -8.87
C MET A 86 5.75 1.21 -9.86
N ALA A 87 5.91 0.00 -9.33
CA ALA A 87 5.61 -1.25 -10.00
C ALA A 87 4.37 -1.86 -9.34
N ARG A 88 3.41 -2.31 -10.15
CA ARG A 88 2.15 -2.88 -9.63
C ARG A 88 2.47 -4.12 -8.77
N PRO A 89 2.10 -4.13 -7.48
CA PRO A 89 2.33 -5.28 -6.62
C PRO A 89 1.31 -6.38 -6.93
N ARG A 90 1.71 -7.62 -6.68
CA ARG A 90 0.81 -8.78 -6.75
C ARG A 90 -0.13 -8.80 -5.55
N ARG A 91 -1.30 -9.40 -5.73
CA ARG A 91 -2.30 -9.61 -4.66
C ARG A 91 -1.68 -10.18 -3.38
N GLN A 92 -0.80 -11.18 -3.51
CA GLN A 92 -0.12 -11.83 -2.39
C GLN A 92 0.83 -10.87 -1.64
N GLU A 93 1.50 -9.98 -2.36
CA GLU A 93 2.37 -8.95 -1.76
C GLU A 93 1.53 -7.92 -1.00
N ILE A 94 0.34 -7.57 -1.53
CA ILE A 94 -0.60 -6.67 -0.87
C ILE A 94 -1.10 -7.29 0.44
N PHE A 95 -1.55 -8.55 0.42
CA PHE A 95 -1.94 -9.26 1.65
C PHE A 95 -0.78 -9.33 2.64
N ALA A 96 0.40 -9.76 2.20
CA ALA A 96 1.57 -9.87 3.06
C ALA A 96 1.95 -8.55 3.72
N CYS A 97 1.78 -7.42 3.00
CA CYS A 97 1.98 -6.08 3.53
C CYS A 97 0.95 -5.73 4.61
N PHE A 98 -0.34 -5.97 4.37
CA PHE A 98 -1.40 -5.70 5.36
C PHE A 98 -1.28 -6.59 6.60
N ASP A 99 -0.96 -7.87 6.45
CA ASP A 99 -0.77 -8.80 7.58
C ASP A 99 0.36 -8.36 8.52
N ARG A 100 1.30 -7.55 8.02
CA ARG A 100 2.44 -7.00 8.77
C ARG A 100 2.18 -5.59 9.28
N TYR A 101 1.05 -4.98 8.92
CA TYR A 101 0.66 -3.66 9.39
C TYR A 101 -0.07 -3.79 10.73
N ARG A 102 0.61 -3.43 11.82
CA ARG A 102 0.14 -3.65 13.20
C ARG A 102 -0.95 -2.67 13.62
N SER A 103 -0.97 -1.45 13.08
CA SER A 103 -2.07 -0.51 13.33
C SER A 103 -3.26 -0.70 12.38
N LEU A 104 -3.33 -1.82 11.66
CA LEU A 104 -4.47 -2.14 10.82
C LEU A 104 -5.77 -2.13 11.64
N LYS A 105 -6.71 -1.29 11.21
CA LYS A 105 -8.08 -1.25 11.73
C LYS A 105 -9.01 -1.30 10.53
N LEU A 106 -9.60 -2.48 10.33
CA LEU A 106 -10.54 -2.77 9.26
C LEU A 106 -11.92 -2.29 9.64
#